data_AF-A0A4V3D3J9-F1
#
_entry.id   AF-A0A4V3D3J9-F1
#
_cell.length_a   1.000
_cell.length_b   1.000
_cell.length_c   1.000
_cell.angle_alpha   90.00
_cell.angle_beta   90.00
_cell.angle_gamma   90.00
#
_symmetry.space_group_name_H-M   'P 1'
#
loop_
_entity.id
_entity.type
_entity.pdbx_description
1 polymer ?
#
loop_
_entity_poly.entity_id
_entity_poly.type
_entity_poly.pdbx_seq_one_letter_code
_entity_poly.pdbx_strand_id
1 'polypeptide(L)'
;MRLQAIAYHLEKRITLSTVRNQFKSYNLVKREHSFLLYKIKNGSYIYLKDYGSVVFINCEDVLINKIVSFLTGKEKSTTTHLPSEKYTIVFSDMIEVDFGSIQIKELNDDVAHTIMLNLAQSVALMNYVNKTSDLHDKTLVYSRQLERTGSFKLSKVQMRKFIGKTMNLKNNIAENLFVFDSPDVAWNNKDLSDLDYKLKDELDIIKRHQGIENSLNVIKENLDLFSDILQHKYSSMLEWIIIILILFEVVQVIIEKLI
;
A
#
# COMPACT_ATOMS: atom_id res chain seq x y z
N MET A 1 6.13 -18.25 28.84
CA MET A 1 7.15 -18.10 27.76
C MET A 1 6.74 -16.92 26.89
N ARG A 2 7.67 -16.08 26.41
CA ARG A 2 7.37 -14.94 25.53
C ARG A 2 8.01 -15.16 24.17
N LEU A 3 7.25 -14.97 23.11
CA LEU A 3 7.74 -15.04 21.72
C LEU A 3 7.66 -13.65 21.08
N GLN A 4 8.48 -13.41 20.07
CA GLN A 4 8.48 -12.15 19.34
C GLN A 4 7.92 -12.35 17.95
N ALA A 5 6.96 -11.53 17.54
CA ALA A 5 6.46 -11.45 16.18
C ALA A 5 6.90 -10.13 15.55
N ILE A 6 7.45 -10.18 14.34
CA ILE A 6 7.87 -8.99 13.61
C ILE A 6 7.50 -9.11 12.14
N ALA A 7 6.87 -8.07 11.61
CA ALA A 7 6.45 -7.96 10.23
C ALA A 7 7.23 -6.87 9.51
N TYR A 8 7.47 -7.08 8.22
CA TYR A 8 8.08 -6.11 7.31
C TYR A 8 7.32 -6.07 6.01
N HIS A 9 7.18 -4.87 5.43
CA HIS A 9 6.70 -4.71 4.07
C HIS A 9 7.85 -4.30 3.14
N LEU A 10 8.06 -5.06 2.07
CA LEU A 10 9.21 -4.91 1.16
C LEU A 10 8.97 -3.91 0.01
N GLU A 11 7.78 -3.31 -0.04
CA GLU A 11 7.30 -2.40 -1.09
C GLU A 11 7.33 -2.96 -2.53
N LYS A 12 7.52 -4.27 -2.66
CA LYS A 12 7.51 -5.00 -3.93
C LYS A 12 6.88 -6.37 -3.75
N ARG A 13 6.29 -6.88 -4.82
CA ARG A 13 5.72 -8.23 -4.84
C ARG A 13 6.79 -9.30 -4.61
N ILE A 14 6.39 -10.36 -3.91
CA ILE A 14 7.21 -11.54 -3.67
C ILE A 14 6.74 -12.64 -4.61
N THR A 15 7.65 -13.11 -5.47
CA THR A 15 7.41 -14.27 -6.32
C THR A 15 7.51 -15.55 -5.50
N LEU A 16 6.36 -16.04 -5.01
CA LEU A 16 6.29 -17.20 -4.10
C LEU A 16 6.91 -18.49 -4.68
N SER A 17 6.87 -18.68 -6.00
CA SER A 17 7.53 -19.82 -6.66
C SER A 17 9.06 -19.80 -6.49
N THR A 18 9.68 -18.63 -6.61
CA THR A 18 11.12 -18.45 -6.38
C THR A 18 11.49 -18.73 -4.93
N VAL A 19 10.68 -18.24 -3.98
CA VAL A 19 10.90 -18.48 -2.54
C VAL A 19 10.88 -19.97 -2.23
N ARG A 20 9.90 -20.71 -2.76
CA ARG A 20 9.80 -22.17 -2.56
C ARG A 20 11.04 -22.93 -3.01
N ASN A 21 11.64 -22.53 -4.12
CA ASN A 21 12.86 -23.17 -4.62
C ASN A 21 14.05 -22.95 -3.68
N GLN A 22 14.12 -21.77 -3.06
CA GLN A 22 15.20 -21.40 -2.14
C GLN A 22 14.98 -21.95 -0.71
N PHE A 23 13.73 -22.12 -0.28
CA PHE A 23 13.35 -22.45 1.10
C PHE A 23 13.12 -23.95 1.32
N LYS A 24 13.64 -24.82 0.44
CA LYS A 24 13.44 -26.28 0.49
C LYS A 24 13.86 -26.92 1.81
N SER A 25 14.77 -26.31 2.57
CA SER A 25 15.24 -26.79 3.86
C SER A 25 14.25 -26.54 5.01
N TYR A 26 13.24 -25.69 4.82
CA TYR A 26 12.25 -25.36 5.85
C TYR A 26 10.96 -26.16 5.65
N ASN A 27 10.29 -26.50 6.74
CA ASN A 27 9.03 -27.23 6.68
C ASN A 27 7.90 -26.32 6.20
N LEU A 28 7.36 -26.57 5.01
CA LEU A 28 6.22 -25.82 4.46
C LEU A 28 4.92 -26.39 5.04
N VAL A 29 4.25 -25.61 5.88
CA VAL A 29 3.04 -26.03 6.62
C VAL A 29 1.77 -25.69 5.88
N LYS A 30 1.67 -24.46 5.35
CA LYS A 30 0.52 -24.03 4.53
C LYS A 30 0.99 -23.37 3.25
N ARG A 31 0.23 -23.60 2.18
CA ARG A 31 0.48 -23.07 0.86
C ARG A 31 -0.82 -22.68 0.19
N GLU A 32 -0.88 -21.44 -0.24
CA GLU A 32 -1.92 -20.95 -1.13
C GLU A 32 -1.31 -20.16 -2.29
N HIS A 33 -2.17 -19.67 -3.18
CA HIS A 33 -1.72 -18.81 -4.28
C HIS A 33 -1.12 -17.50 -3.76
N SER A 34 -1.71 -16.94 -2.70
CA SER A 34 -1.31 -15.63 -2.17
C SER A 34 -0.27 -15.69 -1.05
N PHE A 35 -0.05 -16.85 -0.41
CA PHE A 35 0.90 -16.94 0.71
C PHE A 35 1.60 -18.29 0.88
N LEU A 36 2.68 -18.26 1.65
CA LEU A 36 3.41 -19.42 2.16
C LEU A 36 3.63 -19.29 3.67
N LEU A 37 3.40 -20.37 4.40
CA LEU A 37 3.71 -20.48 5.83
C LEU A 37 4.74 -21.60 6.04
N TYR A 38 5.91 -21.25 6.54
CA TYR A 38 6.96 -22.18 6.92
C TYR A 38 7.10 -22.26 8.44
N LYS A 39 7.37 -23.46 8.94
CA LYS A 39 7.76 -23.73 10.32
C LYS A 39 9.24 -24.09 10.34
N ILE A 40 10.01 -23.36 11.15
CA ILE A 40 11.47 -23.49 11.22
C ILE A 40 11.85 -24.46 12.35
N LYS A 41 11.30 -24.21 13.53
CA LYS A 41 11.43 -25.02 14.74
C LYS A 41 10.16 -24.86 15.57
N ASN A 42 10.04 -25.59 16.69
CA ASN A 42 8.86 -25.46 17.54
C ASN A 42 8.67 -24.01 18.00
N GLY A 43 7.49 -23.44 17.74
CA GLY A 43 7.17 -22.05 18.03
C GLY A 43 7.88 -21.00 17.17
N SER A 44 8.46 -21.36 16.01
CA SER A 44 9.13 -20.42 15.09
C SER A 44 8.61 -20.56 13.66
N TYR A 45 8.17 -19.45 13.07
CA TYR A 45 7.45 -19.43 11.79
C TYR A 45 7.91 -18.30 10.88
N ILE A 46 7.78 -18.52 9.56
CA ILE A 46 7.98 -17.52 8.52
C ILE A 46 6.77 -17.51 7.61
N TYR A 47 6.18 -16.34 7.44
CA TYR A 47 5.02 -16.12 6.60
C TYR A 47 5.40 -15.16 5.49
N LEU A 48 5.09 -15.52 4.24
CA LEU A 48 5.31 -14.68 3.07
C LEU A 48 4.00 -14.47 2.35
N LYS A 49 3.67 -13.22 2.09
CA LYS A 49 2.49 -12.81 1.34
C LYS A 49 2.93 -12.20 0.00
N ASP A 50 2.28 -12.61 -1.08
CA ASP A 50 2.59 -12.24 -2.46
C ASP A 50 2.68 -10.73 -2.70
N TYR A 51 1.86 -9.94 -2.01
CA TYR A 51 1.86 -8.48 -2.10
C TYR A 51 3.06 -7.79 -1.44
N GLY A 52 4.00 -8.55 -0.87
CA GLY A 52 5.29 -8.01 -0.43
C GLY A 52 5.50 -7.94 1.07
N SER A 53 4.62 -8.52 1.88
CA SER A 53 4.83 -8.59 3.33
C SER A 53 5.45 -9.91 3.75
N VAL A 54 6.36 -9.84 4.71
CA VAL A 54 7.00 -10.99 5.35
C VAL A 54 6.89 -10.85 6.87
N VAL A 55 6.51 -11.92 7.55
CA VAL A 55 6.34 -11.94 9.00
C VAL A 55 7.14 -13.09 9.58
N PHE A 56 7.72 -12.86 10.75
CA PHE A 56 8.54 -13.81 11.48
C PHE A 56 7.99 -13.94 12.89
N ILE A 57 7.81 -15.17 13.36
CA ILE A 57 7.56 -15.46 14.77
C ILE A 57 8.78 -16.20 15.31
N ASN A 58 9.36 -15.68 16.38
CA ASN A 58 10.46 -16.28 17.13
C ASN A 58 11.64 -16.71 16.24
N CYS A 59 12.02 -15.85 15.29
CA CYS A 59 13.20 -16.06 14.44
C CYS A 59 14.36 -15.20 14.95
N GLU A 60 15.59 -15.70 14.78
CA GLU A 60 16.80 -14.96 15.12
C GLU A 60 17.05 -13.84 14.10
N ASP A 61 17.61 -12.71 14.56
CA ASP A 61 17.86 -11.54 13.72
C ASP A 61 18.76 -11.86 12.51
N VAL A 62 19.69 -12.80 12.66
CA VAL A 62 20.57 -13.28 11.57
C VAL A 62 19.73 -13.91 10.45
N LEU A 63 18.73 -14.72 10.80
CA LEU A 63 17.83 -15.36 9.85
C LEU A 63 16.90 -14.34 9.19
N ILE A 64 16.34 -13.42 9.98
CA ILE A 64 15.47 -12.33 9.50
C ILE A 64 16.22 -11.50 8.45
N ASN A 65 17.42 -11.01 8.79
CA ASN A 65 18.23 -10.20 7.89
C ASN A 65 18.61 -10.97 6.61
N LYS A 66 19.01 -12.24 6.73
CA LYS A 66 19.31 -13.09 5.57
C LYS A 66 18.13 -13.20 4.61
N ILE A 67 16.93 -13.42 5.14
CA ILE A 67 15.71 -13.59 4.34
C ILE A 67 15.28 -12.25 3.73
N VAL A 68 15.29 -11.17 4.50
CA VAL A 68 14.96 -9.83 3.99
C VAL A 68 15.93 -9.41 2.90
N SER A 69 17.24 -9.64 3.05
CA SER A 69 18.24 -9.35 1.99
C SER A 69 17.99 -10.18 0.72
N PHE A 70 17.68 -11.47 0.86
CA PHE A 70 17.31 -12.32 -0.26
C PHE A 70 16.05 -11.80 -0.99
N LEU A 71 14.98 -11.51 -0.24
CA LEU A 71 13.72 -11.06 -0.80
C LEU A 71 13.85 -9.68 -1.44
N THR A 72 14.63 -8.77 -0.86
CA THR A 72 14.86 -7.42 -1.40
C THR A 72 15.83 -7.40 -2.58
N GLY A 73 16.67 -8.43 -2.74
CA GLY A 73 17.70 -8.49 -3.78
C GLY A 73 18.84 -7.50 -3.54
N LYS A 74 19.00 -7.04 -2.29
CA LYS A 74 20.01 -6.06 -1.88
C LYS A 74 20.88 -6.71 -0.79
N GLU A 75 22.18 -6.85 -1.06
CA GLU A 75 23.13 -7.49 -0.13
C GLU A 75 23.23 -6.78 1.24
N LYS A 76 22.95 -5.46 1.27
CA LYS A 76 22.91 -4.62 2.48
C LYS A 76 21.54 -3.97 2.70
N SER A 77 20.44 -4.71 2.50
CA SER A 77 19.13 -4.17 2.87
C SER A 77 18.99 -4.16 4.39
N THR A 78 19.10 -2.99 5.02
CA THR A 78 18.81 -2.86 6.44
C THR A 78 17.30 -2.88 6.65
N THR A 79 16.83 -3.70 7.59
CA THR A 79 15.42 -3.73 8.03
C THR A 79 14.92 -2.40 8.58
N THR A 80 15.83 -1.50 8.98
CA THR A 80 15.56 -0.19 9.60
C THR A 80 14.69 0.76 8.75
N HIS A 81 14.71 0.65 7.42
CA HIS A 81 13.96 1.55 6.54
C HIS A 81 12.64 0.98 6.05
N LEU A 82 12.35 -0.28 6.35
CA LEU A 82 11.13 -0.93 5.89
C LEU A 82 9.98 -0.64 6.87
N PRO A 83 8.76 -0.37 6.36
CA PRO A 83 7.57 -0.39 7.21
C PRO A 83 7.53 -1.69 7.98
N SER A 84 7.46 -1.58 9.31
CA SER A 84 7.58 -2.73 10.20
C SER A 84 6.69 -2.59 11.42
N GLU A 85 6.34 -3.73 11.99
CA GLU A 85 5.48 -3.80 13.17
C GLU A 85 5.86 -5.00 14.02
N LYS A 86 5.85 -4.81 15.34
CA LYS A 86 6.40 -5.78 16.30
C LYS A 86 5.43 -5.99 17.46
N TYR A 87 5.21 -7.26 17.79
CA TYR A 87 4.35 -7.70 18.88
C TYR A 87 5.04 -8.78 19.72
N THR A 88 4.73 -8.80 21.01
CA THR A 88 5.14 -9.87 21.92
C THR A 88 3.99 -10.85 22.10
N ILE A 89 4.19 -12.11 21.76
CA ILE A 89 3.21 -13.16 22.00
C ILE A 89 3.43 -13.75 23.41
N VAL A 90 2.36 -13.82 24.20
CA VAL A 90 2.34 -14.31 25.57
C VAL A 90 1.33 -15.46 25.68
N PHE A 91 1.68 -16.52 26.40
CA PHE A 91 0.75 -17.63 26.65
C PHE A 91 -0.13 -17.34 27.86
N SER A 92 -1.44 -17.40 27.68
CA SER A 92 -2.49 -17.08 28.66
C SER A 92 -3.73 -17.92 28.38
N ASP A 93 -4.56 -18.20 29.38
CA ASP A 93 -5.82 -18.94 29.20
C ASP A 93 -6.88 -18.14 28.42
N MET A 94 -6.68 -16.83 28.30
CA MET A 94 -7.55 -15.91 27.56
C MET A 94 -6.88 -15.44 26.26
N ILE A 95 -7.70 -15.17 25.26
CA ILE A 95 -7.28 -14.53 24.02
C ILE A 95 -7.49 -13.02 24.21
N GLU A 96 -6.43 -12.24 24.10
CA GLU A 96 -6.46 -10.80 24.24
C GLU A 96 -5.39 -10.19 23.35
N VAL A 97 -5.68 -9.07 22.71
CA VAL A 97 -4.72 -8.31 21.92
C VAL A 97 -4.75 -6.91 22.49
N ASP A 98 -3.58 -6.38 22.80
CA ASP A 98 -3.38 -5.05 23.36
C ASP A 98 -2.12 -4.47 22.72
N PHE A 99 -1.82 -3.20 22.99
CA PHE A 99 -0.73 -2.47 22.37
C PHE A 99 0.63 -3.18 22.52
N GLY A 100 1.10 -3.79 21.42
CA GLY A 100 2.36 -4.52 21.36
C GLY A 100 2.35 -5.91 22.01
N SER A 101 1.20 -6.44 22.43
CA SER A 101 1.08 -7.78 23.01
C SER A 101 -0.08 -8.61 22.45
N ILE A 102 0.15 -9.90 22.24
CA ILE A 102 -0.85 -10.87 21.78
C ILE A 102 -0.88 -12.03 22.77
N GLN A 103 -1.98 -12.19 23.49
CA GLN A 103 -2.21 -13.29 24.42
C GLN A 103 -2.99 -14.42 23.73
N ILE A 104 -2.46 -15.65 23.81
CA ILE A 104 -3.05 -16.85 23.21
C ILE A 104 -2.89 -18.06 24.14
N LYS A 105 -3.78 -19.04 24.03
CA LYS A 105 -3.69 -20.30 24.78
C LYS A 105 -2.49 -21.14 24.35
N GLU A 106 -2.34 -21.31 23.03
CA GLU A 106 -1.27 -22.08 22.42
C GLU A 106 -0.92 -21.54 21.04
N LEU A 107 0.31 -21.82 20.58
CA LEU A 107 0.79 -21.43 19.26
C LEU A 107 0.84 -22.65 18.34
N ASN A 108 -0.30 -22.98 17.74
CA ASN A 108 -0.39 -23.94 16.65
C ASN A 108 -0.28 -23.25 15.27
N ASP A 109 -0.30 -24.04 14.20
CA ASP A 109 -0.08 -23.55 12.84
C ASP A 109 -1.20 -22.60 12.36
N ASP A 110 -2.43 -22.77 12.85
CA ASP A 110 -3.57 -21.90 12.52
C ASP A 110 -3.54 -20.57 13.28
N VAL A 111 -3.17 -20.61 14.56
CA VAL A 111 -2.97 -19.41 15.39
C VAL A 111 -1.79 -18.60 14.83
N ALA A 112 -0.68 -19.25 14.50
CA ALA A 112 0.46 -18.60 13.86
C ALA A 112 0.06 -17.95 12.53
N HIS A 113 -0.69 -18.66 11.69
CA HIS A 113 -1.21 -18.11 10.43
C HIS A 113 -2.07 -16.86 10.65
N THR A 114 -3.00 -16.90 11.60
CA THR A 114 -3.93 -15.80 11.90
C THR A 114 -3.18 -14.54 12.37
N ILE A 115 -2.23 -14.70 13.29
CA ILE A 115 -1.38 -13.60 13.76
C ILE A 115 -0.56 -13.02 12.60
N MET A 116 0.10 -13.89 11.82
CA MET A 116 1.01 -13.45 10.77
C MET A 116 0.29 -12.80 9.59
N LEU A 117 -0.93 -13.24 9.26
CA LEU A 117 -1.76 -12.59 8.24
C LEU A 117 -2.13 -11.17 8.64
N ASN A 118 -2.64 -10.99 9.86
CA ASN A 118 -3.04 -9.67 10.36
C ASN A 118 -1.85 -8.70 10.44
N LEU A 119 -0.71 -9.16 10.95
CA LEU A 119 0.52 -8.34 10.95
C LEU A 119 1.02 -8.02 9.53
N ALA A 120 0.91 -8.96 8.59
CA ALA A 120 1.27 -8.74 7.19
C ALA A 120 0.38 -7.68 6.52
N GLN A 121 -0.92 -7.68 6.83
CA GLN A 121 -1.88 -6.68 6.38
C GLN A 121 -1.57 -5.30 6.98
N SER A 122 -1.27 -5.23 8.28
CA SER A 122 -0.97 -3.96 8.95
C SER A 122 0.26 -3.25 8.37
N VAL A 123 1.38 -3.97 8.15
CA VAL A 123 2.58 -3.34 7.55
C VAL A 123 2.38 -2.97 6.07
N ALA A 124 1.52 -3.68 5.34
CA ALA A 124 1.15 -3.28 3.98
C ALA A 124 0.29 -2.02 3.99
N LEU A 125 -0.72 -1.96 4.87
CA LEU A 125 -1.53 -0.76 5.10
C LEU A 125 -0.67 0.44 5.49
N MET A 126 0.32 0.25 6.36
CA MET A 126 1.27 1.31 6.73
C MET A 126 1.98 1.89 5.51
N ASN A 127 2.46 1.05 4.59
CA ASN A 127 3.05 1.52 3.33
C ASN A 127 2.05 2.32 2.47
N TYR A 128 0.82 1.84 2.35
CA TYR A 128 -0.21 2.51 1.56
C TYR A 128 -0.67 3.84 2.18
N VAL A 129 -0.78 3.92 3.51
CA VAL A 129 -1.03 5.18 4.23
C VAL A 129 0.07 6.20 3.89
N ASN A 130 1.34 5.81 4.01
CA ASN A 130 2.47 6.69 3.72
C ASN A 130 2.45 7.18 2.27
N LYS A 131 2.27 6.26 1.31
CA LYS A 131 2.19 6.61 -0.13
C LYS A 131 0.99 7.52 -0.46
N THR A 132 -0.13 7.33 0.24
CA THR A 132 -1.32 8.15 0.05
C THR A 132 -1.13 9.54 0.65
N SER A 133 -0.51 9.64 1.82
CA SER A 133 -0.11 10.91 2.44
C SER A 133 0.79 11.73 1.51
N ASP A 134 1.80 11.10 0.91
CA ASP A 134 2.68 11.76 -0.07
C ASP A 134 1.94 12.36 -1.27
N LEU A 135 0.89 11.70 -1.74
CA LEU A 135 0.05 12.21 -2.84
C LEU A 135 -0.89 13.32 -2.35
N HIS A 136 -1.43 13.17 -1.14
CA HIS A 136 -2.28 14.17 -0.52
C HIS A 136 -1.53 15.50 -0.32
N ASP A 137 -0.32 15.45 0.26
CA ASP A 137 0.52 16.63 0.49
C ASP A 137 0.87 17.34 -0.82
N LYS A 138 1.19 16.58 -1.87
CA LYS A 138 1.43 17.15 -3.21
C LYS A 138 0.18 17.82 -3.78
N THR A 139 -0.99 17.24 -3.54
CA THR A 139 -2.27 17.81 -3.97
C THR A 139 -2.52 19.14 -3.26
N LEU A 140 -2.33 19.18 -1.92
CA LEU A 140 -2.50 20.39 -1.11
C LEU A 140 -1.59 21.54 -1.55
N VAL A 141 -0.35 21.24 -2.00
CA VAL A 141 0.54 22.26 -2.55
C VAL A 141 -0.09 22.98 -3.74
N TYR A 142 -0.77 22.27 -4.64
CA TYR A 142 -1.43 22.87 -5.80
C TYR A 142 -2.74 23.55 -5.42
N SER A 143 -3.54 22.97 -4.52
CA SER A 143 -4.77 23.60 -4.02
C SER A 143 -4.48 24.97 -3.37
N ARG A 144 -3.44 25.05 -2.54
CA ARG A 144 -3.01 26.32 -1.90
C ARG A 144 -2.47 27.34 -2.91
N GLN A 145 -1.81 26.90 -3.98
CA GLN A 145 -1.39 27.80 -5.06
C GLN A 145 -2.60 28.40 -5.78
N LEU A 146 -3.58 27.55 -6.08
CA LEU A 146 -4.83 27.93 -6.73
C LEU A 146 -5.61 28.93 -5.87
N GLU A 147 -5.75 28.67 -4.57
CA GLU A 147 -6.36 29.59 -3.60
C GLU A 147 -5.67 30.97 -3.59
N ARG A 148 -4.33 31.00 -3.48
CA ARG A 148 -3.59 32.26 -3.32
C ARG A 148 -3.47 33.06 -4.61
N THR A 149 -3.38 32.40 -5.76
CA THR A 149 -2.97 33.06 -7.03
C THR A 149 -3.96 32.89 -8.17
N GLY A 150 -5.04 32.14 -7.98
CA GLY A 150 -5.97 31.75 -9.06
C GLY A 150 -5.36 30.80 -10.10
N SER A 151 -4.14 30.29 -9.87
CA SER A 151 -3.44 29.39 -10.78
C SER A 151 -2.52 28.43 -10.02
N PHE A 152 -2.04 27.38 -10.68
CA PHE A 152 -1.04 26.47 -10.10
C PHE A 152 0.03 26.13 -11.13
N LYS A 153 1.26 25.92 -10.66
CA LYS A 153 2.43 25.65 -11.50
C LYS A 153 2.58 24.16 -11.77
N LEU A 154 1.72 23.60 -12.62
CA LEU A 154 1.76 22.19 -13.02
C LEU A 154 1.53 22.05 -14.53
N SER A 155 2.48 21.40 -15.24
CA SER A 155 2.32 21.14 -16.67
C SER A 155 1.35 19.98 -16.94
N LYS A 156 0.78 19.91 -18.16
CA LYS A 156 -0.08 18.78 -18.59
C LYS A 156 0.62 17.42 -18.46
N VAL A 157 1.93 17.35 -18.74
CA VAL A 157 2.71 16.11 -18.61
C VAL A 157 2.85 15.70 -17.14
N GLN A 158 3.19 16.64 -16.26
CA GLN A 158 3.30 16.36 -14.83
C GLN A 158 1.93 15.98 -14.24
N MET A 159 0.85 16.63 -14.68
CA MET A 159 -0.52 16.27 -14.30
C MET A 159 -0.85 14.82 -14.66
N ARG A 160 -0.64 14.42 -15.92
CA ARG A 160 -0.87 13.03 -16.36
C ARG A 160 -0.04 12.01 -15.58
N LYS A 161 1.22 12.34 -15.27
CA LYS A 161 2.07 11.49 -14.40
C LYS A 161 1.51 11.38 -12.98
N PHE A 162 0.97 12.47 -12.44
CA PHE A 162 0.35 12.47 -11.10
C PHE A 162 -0.91 11.61 -11.10
N ILE A 163 -1.84 11.83 -12.04
CA ILE A 163 -3.04 10.99 -12.22
C ILE A 163 -2.64 9.52 -12.35
N GLY A 164 -1.68 9.19 -13.23
CA GLY A 164 -1.20 7.82 -13.40
C GLY A 164 -0.61 7.22 -12.12
N LYS A 165 0.14 7.98 -11.32
CA LYS A 165 0.67 7.53 -10.03
C LYS A 165 -0.47 7.24 -9.03
N THR A 166 -1.47 8.11 -8.95
CA THR A 166 -2.65 7.93 -8.09
C THR A 166 -3.46 6.71 -8.51
N MET A 167 -3.71 6.54 -9.82
CA MET A 167 -4.41 5.38 -10.37
C MET A 167 -3.66 4.07 -10.08
N ASN A 168 -2.34 4.05 -10.29
CA ASN A 168 -1.54 2.87 -10.01
C ASN A 168 -1.56 2.54 -8.51
N LEU A 169 -1.51 3.54 -7.62
CA LEU A 169 -1.64 3.29 -6.18
C LEU A 169 -3.01 2.69 -5.84
N LYS A 170 -4.10 3.24 -6.38
CA LYS A 170 -5.47 2.73 -6.18
C LYS A 170 -5.62 1.30 -6.69
N ASN A 171 -5.08 0.98 -7.86
CA ASN A 171 -5.11 -0.39 -8.42
C ASN A 171 -4.29 -1.36 -7.55
N ASN A 172 -3.09 -0.95 -7.11
CA ASN A 172 -2.29 -1.79 -6.21
C ASN A 172 -3.01 -2.06 -4.88
N ILE A 173 -3.75 -1.09 -4.34
CA ILE A 173 -4.57 -1.31 -3.15
C ILE A 173 -5.69 -2.31 -3.48
N ALA A 174 -6.47 -2.08 -4.54
CA ALA A 174 -7.56 -2.97 -4.92
C ALA A 174 -7.10 -4.43 -5.19
N GLU A 175 -5.92 -4.63 -5.77
CA GLU A 175 -5.36 -5.97 -6.05
C GLU A 175 -4.80 -6.67 -4.81
N ASN A 176 -4.24 -5.93 -3.85
CA ASN A 176 -3.47 -6.49 -2.75
C ASN A 176 -4.21 -6.44 -1.39
N LEU A 177 -5.21 -5.58 -1.28
CA LEU A 177 -5.99 -5.33 -0.06
C LEU A 177 -7.43 -5.85 -0.25
N PHE A 178 -7.58 -7.16 -0.49
CA PHE A 178 -8.79 -7.90 -0.10
C PHE A 178 -8.86 -8.00 1.43
N VAL A 179 -8.87 -6.83 2.11
CA VAL A 179 -8.69 -6.64 3.56
C VAL A 179 -9.77 -7.33 4.40
N PHE A 180 -10.84 -7.78 3.76
CA PHE A 180 -12.01 -8.30 4.43
C PHE A 180 -12.01 -9.82 4.56
N ASP A 181 -11.12 -10.54 3.89
CA ASP A 181 -11.05 -12.00 4.04
C ASP A 181 -10.36 -12.33 5.37
N SER A 182 -11.15 -12.69 6.38
CA SER A 182 -10.68 -13.49 7.50
C SER A 182 -10.07 -14.78 6.95
N PRO A 183 -8.96 -15.28 7.54
CA PRO A 183 -8.40 -16.55 7.08
C PRO A 183 -9.48 -17.63 7.16
N ASP A 184 -9.61 -18.49 6.14
CA ASP A 184 -10.70 -19.50 6.03
C ASP A 184 -10.87 -20.34 7.32
N VAL A 185 -9.78 -20.54 8.05
CA VAL A 185 -9.74 -21.25 9.34
C VAL A 185 -10.46 -20.51 10.48
N ALA A 186 -10.56 -19.19 10.46
CA ALA A 186 -11.28 -18.40 11.46
C ALA A 186 -12.80 -18.61 11.39
N TRP A 187 -13.35 -19.00 10.23
CA TRP A 187 -14.79 -19.22 10.05
C TRP A 187 -15.32 -20.42 10.83
N ASN A 188 -14.46 -21.41 11.10
CA ASN A 188 -14.85 -22.69 11.70
C ASN A 188 -14.39 -22.85 13.16
N ASN A 189 -13.66 -21.89 13.72
CA ASN A 189 -13.13 -21.96 15.08
C ASN A 189 -13.35 -20.63 15.81
N LYS A 190 -14.15 -20.68 16.89
CA LYS A 190 -14.49 -19.51 17.70
C LYS A 190 -13.27 -18.79 18.27
N ASP A 191 -12.27 -19.53 18.74
CA ASP A 191 -11.06 -18.95 19.32
C ASP A 191 -10.21 -18.23 18.24
N LEU A 192 -10.14 -18.79 17.02
CA LEU A 192 -9.45 -18.13 15.90
C LEU A 192 -10.23 -16.91 15.39
N SER A 193 -11.56 -16.98 15.36
CA SER A 193 -12.41 -15.84 15.01
C SER A 193 -12.26 -14.69 16.00
N ASP A 194 -12.22 -14.98 17.30
CA ASP A 194 -12.02 -13.98 18.35
C ASP A 194 -10.62 -13.34 18.25
N LEU A 195 -9.59 -14.15 17.99
CA LEU A 195 -8.23 -13.66 17.75
C LEU A 195 -8.13 -12.77 16.52
N ASP A 196 -8.71 -13.19 15.38
CA ASP A 196 -8.71 -12.40 14.13
C ASP A 196 -9.43 -11.06 14.32
N TYR A 197 -10.59 -11.08 14.99
CA TYR A 197 -11.35 -9.86 15.30
C TYR A 197 -10.52 -8.89 16.15
N LYS A 198 -9.95 -9.37 17.27
CA LYS A 198 -9.14 -8.53 18.18
C LYS A 198 -7.90 -7.98 17.50
N LEU A 199 -7.22 -8.78 16.68
CA LEU A 199 -6.08 -8.32 15.88
C LEU A 199 -6.49 -7.22 14.88
N LYS A 200 -7.61 -7.39 14.18
CA LYS A 200 -8.10 -6.40 13.21
C LYS A 200 -8.49 -5.08 13.85
N ASP A 201 -9.09 -5.14 15.04
CA ASP A 201 -9.47 -3.96 15.81
C ASP A 201 -8.24 -3.22 16.33
N GLU A 202 -7.32 -3.91 17.01
CA GLU A 202 -6.10 -3.32 17.58
C GLU A 202 -5.15 -2.76 16.50
N LEU A 203 -5.08 -3.39 15.33
CA LEU A 203 -4.25 -2.92 14.21
C LEU A 203 -4.97 -1.86 13.34
N ASP A 204 -6.21 -1.49 13.70
CA ASP A 204 -7.07 -0.55 12.97
C ASP A 204 -7.22 -0.88 11.47
N ILE A 205 -7.20 -2.17 11.12
CA ILE A 205 -7.10 -2.64 9.73
C ILE A 205 -8.19 -2.02 8.83
N ILE A 206 -9.43 -2.05 9.31
CA ILE A 206 -10.60 -1.52 8.59
C ILE A 206 -10.56 0.02 8.51
N LYS A 207 -10.27 0.68 9.64
CA LYS A 207 -10.24 2.16 9.70
C LYS A 207 -9.14 2.74 8.80
N ARG A 208 -7.95 2.11 8.80
CA ARG A 208 -6.82 2.52 7.95
C ARG A 208 -7.14 2.34 6.46
N HIS A 209 -7.80 1.24 6.09
CA HIS A 209 -8.26 1.02 4.73
C HIS A 209 -9.25 2.13 4.28
N GLN A 210 -10.30 2.37 5.08
CA GLN A 210 -11.29 3.41 4.79
C GLN A 210 -10.67 4.81 4.68
N GLY A 211 -9.71 5.13 5.57
CA GLY A 211 -8.96 6.38 5.52
C GLY A 211 -8.16 6.55 4.22
N ILE A 212 -7.53 5.48 3.73
CA ILE A 212 -6.83 5.48 2.45
C ILE A 212 -7.81 5.73 1.30
N GLU A 213 -8.94 5.00 1.25
CA GLU A 213 -9.94 5.16 0.18
C GLU A 213 -10.50 6.58 0.13
N ASN A 214 -10.87 7.14 1.29
CA ASN A 214 -11.36 8.50 1.39
C ASN A 214 -10.32 9.52 0.89
N SER A 215 -9.06 9.38 1.33
CA SER A 215 -7.98 10.28 0.91
C SER A 215 -7.71 10.18 -0.61
N LEU A 216 -7.69 8.97 -1.18
CA LEU A 216 -7.54 8.77 -2.62
C LEU A 216 -8.69 9.36 -3.43
N ASN A 217 -9.93 9.31 -2.92
CA ASN A 217 -11.07 9.93 -3.57
C ASN A 217 -10.94 11.47 -3.56
N VAL A 218 -10.58 12.07 -2.43
CA VAL A 218 -10.31 13.52 -2.35
C VAL A 218 -9.19 13.93 -3.30
N ILE A 219 -8.10 13.16 -3.38
CA ILE A 219 -7.00 13.41 -4.32
C ILE A 219 -7.51 13.35 -5.76
N LYS A 220 -8.28 12.32 -6.11
CA LYS A 220 -8.84 12.16 -7.45
C LYS A 220 -9.72 13.35 -7.84
N GLU A 221 -10.64 13.75 -6.97
CA GLU A 221 -11.52 14.91 -7.21
C GLU A 221 -10.72 16.20 -7.47
N ASN A 222 -9.67 16.45 -6.68
CA ASN A 222 -8.78 17.59 -6.93
C ASN A 222 -8.05 17.48 -8.26
N LEU A 223 -7.54 16.29 -8.62
CA LEU A 223 -6.84 16.08 -9.89
C LEU A 223 -7.77 16.22 -11.09
N ASP A 224 -9.03 15.80 -10.97
CA ASP A 224 -10.07 15.97 -12.00
C ASP A 224 -10.32 17.48 -12.22
N LEU A 225 -10.55 18.25 -11.15
CA LEU A 225 -10.70 19.72 -11.21
C LEU A 225 -9.47 20.42 -11.83
N PHE A 226 -8.27 20.03 -11.40
CA PHE A 226 -7.04 20.61 -11.96
C PHE A 226 -6.86 20.27 -13.44
N SER A 227 -7.25 19.06 -13.86
CA SER A 227 -7.23 18.65 -15.26
C SER A 227 -8.14 19.54 -16.10
N ASP A 228 -9.36 19.80 -15.62
CA ASP A 228 -10.33 20.65 -16.32
C ASP A 228 -9.81 22.10 -16.48
N ILE A 229 -9.26 22.69 -15.42
CA ILE A 229 -8.63 24.02 -15.46
C ILE A 229 -7.50 24.07 -16.51
N LEU A 230 -6.66 23.02 -16.58
CA LEU A 230 -5.58 22.93 -17.57
C LEU A 230 -6.07 22.70 -19.00
N GLN A 231 -7.23 22.09 -19.21
CA GLN A 231 -7.82 21.92 -20.53
C GLN A 231 -8.39 23.25 -21.05
N HIS A 232 -9.16 23.96 -20.22
CA HIS A 232 -9.78 25.24 -20.59
C HIS A 232 -8.76 26.33 -20.98
N LYS A 233 -7.59 26.37 -20.32
CA LYS A 233 -6.52 27.35 -20.63
C LYS A 233 -6.03 27.32 -22.09
N TYR A 234 -6.20 26.22 -22.81
CA TYR A 234 -5.71 26.07 -24.20
C TYR A 234 -6.82 26.02 -25.25
N SER A 235 -8.09 25.93 -24.85
CA SER A 235 -9.22 25.90 -25.79
C SER A 235 -9.32 27.18 -26.64
N SER A 236 -8.77 28.29 -26.15
CA SER A 236 -8.72 29.56 -26.89
C SER A 236 -7.66 29.62 -27.99
N MET A 237 -6.82 28.59 -28.19
CA MET A 237 -5.88 28.60 -29.33
C MET A 237 -6.61 28.56 -30.67
N LEU A 238 -7.69 27.79 -30.78
CA LEU A 238 -8.49 27.77 -32.01
C LEU A 238 -9.20 29.11 -32.23
N GLU A 239 -9.69 29.73 -31.15
CA GLU A 239 -10.28 31.07 -31.20
C GLU A 239 -9.28 32.11 -31.72
N TRP A 240 -8.04 32.10 -31.20
CA TRP A 240 -6.99 33.00 -31.68
C TRP A 240 -6.61 32.78 -33.14
N ILE A 241 -6.56 31.52 -33.60
CA ILE A 241 -6.31 31.20 -35.01
C ILE A 241 -7.42 31.80 -35.89
N ILE A 242 -8.69 31.62 -35.51
CA ILE A 242 -9.83 32.18 -36.27
C ILE A 242 -9.77 33.71 -36.30
N ILE A 243 -9.51 34.36 -35.16
CA ILE A 243 -9.39 35.83 -35.09
C ILE A 243 -8.28 36.33 -36.02
N ILE A 244 -7.11 35.70 -36.01
CA ILE A 244 -5.97 36.09 -36.86
C ILE A 244 -6.30 35.91 -38.35
N LEU A 245 -6.98 34.81 -38.73
CA LEU A 245 -7.39 34.56 -40.12
C LEU A 245 -8.35 35.64 -40.63
N ILE A 246 -9.36 36.00 -39.82
CA ILE A 246 -10.30 37.08 -40.15
C ILE A 246 -9.56 38.42 -40.28
N LEU A 247 -8.63 38.70 -39.37
CA LEU A 247 -7.87 39.95 -39.37
C LEU A 247 -6.98 40.06 -40.63
N PHE A 248 -6.38 38.95 -41.06
CA PHE A 248 -5.63 38.88 -42.31
C PHE A 248 -6.50 39.18 -43.53
N GLU A 249 -7.69 38.58 -43.60
CA GLU A 249 -8.65 38.79 -44.69
C GLU A 249 -9.12 40.25 -44.77
N VAL A 250 -9.44 40.86 -43.62
CA VAL A 250 -9.81 42.28 -43.56
C VAL A 250 -8.68 43.18 -44.04
N VAL A 251 -7.44 42.91 -43.63
CA VAL A 251 -6.26 43.68 -44.07
C VAL A 251 -6.06 43.54 -45.58
N GLN A 252 -6.19 42.34 -46.14
CA GLN A 252 -6.09 42.13 -47.59
C GLN A 252 -7.14 42.94 -48.36
N VAL A 253 -8.40 42.92 -47.93
CA VAL A 253 -9.49 43.67 -48.56
C VAL A 253 -9.25 45.19 -48.51
N ILE A 254 -8.68 45.70 -47.41
CA ILE A 254 -8.35 47.13 -47.29
C ILE A 254 -7.23 47.50 -48.27
N ILE A 255 -6.18 46.69 -48.36
CA ILE A 255 -5.07 46.94 -49.28
C ILE A 255 -5.54 46.93 -50.73
N GLU A 256 -6.36 45.95 -51.12
CA GLU A 256 -6.95 45.85 -52.46
C GLU A 256 -7.83 47.06 -52.82
N LYS A 257 -8.45 47.72 -51.85
CA LYS A 257 -9.28 48.92 -52.09
C LYS A 257 -8.50 50.23 -52.10
N LEU A 258 -7.29 50.26 -51.55
CA LEU A 258 -6.49 51.48 -51.38
C LEU A 258 -5.42 51.66 -52.47
N ILE A 259 -5.07 50.57 -53.17
CA ILE A 259 -4.18 50.53 -54.35
C ILE A 259 -5.04 50.54 -55.60
#